data_AF-A0A2S1LRR4-F1
#
_entry.id   AF-A0A2S1LRR4-F1
#
_cell.length_a   1.000
_cell.length_b   1.000
_cell.length_c   1.000
_cell.angle_alpha   90.00
_cell.angle_beta   90.00
_cell.angle_gamma   90.00
#
_symmetry.space_group_name_H-M   'P 1'
#
loop_
_entity.id
_entity.type
_entity.pdbx_description
1 polymer ?
#
loop_
_entity_poly.entity_id
_entity_poly.type
_entity_poly.pdbx_seq_one_letter_code
_entity_poly.pdbx_strand_id
1 'polypeptide(L)' 'MASKTKKLTEILLLKDMSIHKVQFDTEWFYALEDMAFYLKEDLSEVETVQLPVVYDGIRILTPCATLEDIERGRP' A
#
# COMPACT_ATOMS: atom_id res chain seq x y z
N MET A 1 -24.69 -1.46 7.35
CA MET A 1 -23.76 -0.50 7.98
C MET A 1 -22.96 0.12 6.84
N ALA A 2 -23.03 1.44 6.64
CA ALA A 2 -22.24 2.06 5.58
C ALA A 2 -20.78 2.10 6.03
N SER A 3 -19.94 1.20 5.49
CA SER A 3 -18.49 1.30 5.66
C SER A 3 -18.07 2.60 4.98
N LYS A 4 -17.56 3.55 5.75
CA LYS A 4 -17.13 4.84 5.21
C LYS A 4 -15.77 4.61 4.56
N THR A 5 -15.75 4.23 3.28
CA THR A 5 -14.52 3.96 2.51
C THR A 5 -13.56 5.12 2.67
N LYS A 6 -12.40 4.87 3.29
CA LYS A 6 -11.38 5.90 3.48
C LYS A 6 -10.87 6.31 2.10
N LYS A 7 -11.18 7.53 1.67
CA LYS A 7 -10.68 8.05 0.39
C LYS A 7 -9.17 8.14 0.48
N LEU A 8 -8.48 7.45 -0.43
CA LEU A 8 -7.04 7.52 -0.48
C LEU A 8 -6.61 8.80 -1.18
N THR A 9 -5.46 9.32 -0.79
CA THR A 9 -4.85 10.48 -1.43
C THR A 9 -3.36 10.25 -1.38
N GLU A 10 -2.74 10.12 -2.55
CA GLU A 10 -1.34 9.74 -2.68
C GLU A 10 -0.42 10.62 -1.81
N ILE A 11 -0.63 11.93 -1.84
CA ILE A 11 0.13 12.91 -1.03
C ILE A 11 0.07 12.59 0.48
N LEU A 12 -1.04 12.05 0.98
CA LEU A 12 -1.16 11.67 2.39
C LEU A 12 -0.40 10.37 2.68
N LEU A 13 -0.51 9.38 1.80
CA LEU A 13 0.20 8.09 1.95
C LEU A 13 1.72 8.28 1.84
N LEU A 14 2.17 9.19 0.97
CA LEU A 14 3.58 9.55 0.83
C LEU A 14 4.15 10.18 2.10
N LYS A 15 3.35 10.94 2.84
CA LYS A 15 3.76 11.58 4.10
C LYS A 15 3.64 10.67 5.32
N ASP A 16 2.86 9.60 5.21
CA ASP A 16 2.67 8.65 6.31
C ASP A 16 3.89 7.75 6.46
N MET A 17 4.57 7.83 7.60
CA MET A 17 5.76 7.05 7.90
C MET A 17 5.43 5.62 8.34
N SER A 18 4.18 5.33 8.69
CA SER A 18 3.73 3.97 9.03
C SER A 18 3.48 3.10 7.80
N ILE A 19 3.46 3.70 6.61
CA ILE A 19 3.24 3.01 5.34
C ILE A 19 4.57 2.94 4.60
N HIS A 20 5.15 1.75 4.59
CA HIS A 20 6.32 1.46 3.79
C HIS A 20 5.95 1.47 2.31
N LYS A 21 6.86 2.03 1.53
CA LYS A 21 6.64 2.31 0.12
C LYS A 21 7.98 2.37 -0.60
N VAL A 22 7.94 2.06 -1.87
CA VAL A 22 9.09 2.11 -2.76
C VAL A 22 8.66 2.74 -4.07
N GLN A 23 9.50 3.61 -4.62
CA GLN A 23 9.31 4.12 -5.96
C GLN A 23 10.00 3.16 -6.93
N PHE A 24 9.25 2.68 -7.92
CA PHE A 24 9.79 1.89 -9.01
C PHE A 24 9.41 2.54 -10.33
N ASP A 25 10.41 2.83 -11.16
CA ASP A 25 10.29 3.72 -12.32
C ASP A 25 9.68 5.08 -11.92
N THR A 26 8.45 5.38 -12.35
CA THR A 26 7.74 6.62 -12.03
C THR A 26 6.66 6.47 -10.97
N GLU A 27 6.37 5.25 -10.52
CA GLU A 27 5.20 4.94 -9.70
C GLU A 27 5.57 4.57 -8.26
N TRP A 28 4.67 4.90 -7.33
CA TRP A 28 4.79 4.51 -5.93
C TRP A 28 4.03 3.22 -5.67
N PHE A 29 4.75 2.26 -5.10
CA PHE A 29 4.22 1.00 -4.63
C PHE A 29 4.19 1.02 -3.11
N TYR A 30 3.07 0.59 -2.54
CA TYR A 30 2.83 0.58 -1.10
C TYR A 30 2.81 -0.86 -0.60
N ALA A 31 3.46 -1.12 0.53
CA ALA A 31 3.42 -2.42 1.17
C ALA A 31 1.97 -2.79 1.52
N LEU A 32 1.51 -3.95 1.05
CA LEU A 32 0.10 -4.32 1.15
C LEU A 32 -0.36 -4.48 2.59
N GLU A 33 0.48 -5.05 3.45
CA GLU A 33 0.19 -5.26 4.87
C GLU A 33 -0.01 -3.93 5.61
N ASP A 34 0.86 -2.95 5.38
CA ASP A 34 0.73 -1.62 5.98
C ASP A 34 -0.54 -0.91 5.51
N MET A 35 -0.88 -1.06 4.22
CA MET A 35 -2.11 -0.50 3.66
C MET A 35 -3.36 -1.16 4.25
N ALA A 36 -3.37 -2.49 4.39
CA ALA A 36 -4.44 -3.23 5.04
C ALA A 36 -4.63 -2.77 6.50
N PHE A 37 -3.53 -2.60 7.23
CA PHE A 37 -3.55 -2.08 8.61
C PHE A 37 -4.05 -0.63 8.68
N TYR A 38 -3.57 0.24 7.79
CA TYR A 38 -3.94 1.65 7.72
C TYR A 38 -5.42 1.88 7.37
N LEU A 39 -5.94 1.05 6.47
CA LEU A 39 -7.34 1.08 6.02
C LEU A 39 -8.27 0.32 6.97
N LYS A 40 -7.73 -0.65 7.72
CA LYS A 40 -8.50 -1.65 8.48
C LYS A 40 -9.41 -2.47 7.58
N GLU A 41 -8.90 -2.84 6.42
CA GLU A 41 -9.61 -3.55 5.37
C GLU A 41 -8.81 -4.80 4.97
N ASP A 42 -9.52 -5.82 4.50
CA ASP A 42 -8.90 -6.99 3.88
C ASP A 42 -8.56 -6.65 2.42
N LEU A 43 -7.28 -6.78 2.07
CA LEU A 43 -6.76 -6.51 0.74
C LEU A 43 -6.23 -7.78 0.06
N SER A 44 -6.63 -8.96 0.53
CA SER A 44 -6.13 -10.25 0.02
C SER A 44 -6.40 -10.49 -1.47
N GLU A 45 -7.41 -9.84 -2.04
CA GLU A 45 -7.77 -9.90 -3.48
C GLU A 45 -7.01 -8.86 -4.33
N VAL A 46 -6.21 -7.96 -3.73
CA VAL A 46 -5.41 -6.98 -4.47
C VAL A 46 -4.22 -7.69 -5.12
N GLU A 47 -4.07 -7.53 -6.44
CA GLU A 47 -2.90 -8.01 -7.16
C GLU A 47 -1.63 -7.31 -6.66
N THR A 48 -0.57 -8.08 -6.40
CA THR A 48 0.69 -7.54 -5.87
C THR A 48 1.88 -7.96 -6.69
N VAL A 49 2.91 -7.12 -6.64
CA VAL A 49 4.26 -7.40 -7.12
C VAL A 49 5.22 -7.47 -5.94
N GLN A 50 6.24 -8.32 -6.04
CA GLN A 50 7.28 -8.43 -5.01
C GLN A 50 8.38 -7.39 -5.27
N LEU A 51 8.48 -6.38 -4.41
CA LEU A 51 9.48 -5.32 -4.54
C LEU A 51 10.36 -5.23 -3.28
N PRO A 52 11.65 -4.86 -3.43
CA PRO A 52 12.53 -4.66 -2.30
C PRO A 52 12.20 -3.35 -1.58
N VAL A 53 11.56 -3.46 -0.42
CA VAL A 53 11.20 -2.33 0.45
C VAL A 53 12.19 -2.26 1.62
N VAL A 54 12.51 -1.05 2.07
CA VAL A 54 13.46 -0.84 3.19
C VAL A 54 12.70 -0.79 4.51
N TYR A 55 13.00 -1.74 5.40
CA TYR A 55 12.55 -1.79 6.79
C TYR A 55 13.76 -1.70 7.69
N ASP A 56 13.82 -0.69 8.56
CA ASP A 56 14.96 -0.48 9.49
C ASP A 56 16.35 -0.58 8.83
N GLY A 57 16.46 -0.11 7.58
CA GLY A 57 17.70 -0.15 6.80
C GLY A 57 17.99 -1.47 6.06
N ILE A 58 17.13 -2.49 6.21
CA ILE A 58 17.24 -3.78 5.54
C ILE A 58 16.26 -3.85 4.37
N ARG A 59 16.72 -4.33 3.21
CA ARG A 59 15.85 -4.57 2.05
C ARG A 59 15.17 -5.92 2.18
N ILE A 60 13.85 -5.94 2.18
CA ILE A 60 13.01 -7.13 2.26
C ILE A 60 12.13 -7.17 1.01
N LEU A 61 12.02 -8.34 0.37
CA LEU A 61 11.04 -8.55 -0.69
C LEU A 61 9.65 -8.57 -0.07
N THR A 62 8.83 -7.58 -0.44
CA THR A 62 7.53 -7.35 0.16
C THR A 62 6.46 -7.30 -0.94
N PRO A 63 5.27 -7.92 -0.72
CA PRO A 63 4.11 -7.72 -1.58
C PRO A 63 3.68 -6.25 -1.56
N CYS A 64 3.73 -5.61 -2.71
CA CYS A 64 3.35 -4.21 -2.87
C CYS A 64 2.36 -4.05 -4.02
N ALA A 65 1.56 -3.00 -3.97
CA ALA A 65 0.62 -2.63 -5.02
C ALA A 65 0.64 -1.11 -5.25
N THR A 66 0.23 -0.69 -6.44
CA THR A 66 0.01 0.74 -6.72
C THR A 66 -1.23 1.22 -5.97
N LEU A 67 -1.37 2.54 -5.85
CA LEU A 67 -2.58 3.10 -5.27
C LEU A 67 -3.84 2.71 -6.07
N GLU A 68 -3.72 2.69 -7.40
CA GLU A 68 -4.81 2.35 -8.30
C GLU A 68 -5.26 0.89 -8.13
N ASP A 69 -4.33 -0.05 -8.02
CA ASP A 69 -4.66 -1.47 -7.81
C ASP A 69 -5.31 -1.71 -6.45
N ILE A 70 -4.82 -1.02 -5.41
CA ILE A 70 -5.46 -1.06 -4.09
C ILE A 70 -6.88 -0.49 -4.16
N GLU A 71 -7.10 0.65 -4.82
CA GLU A 71 -8.45 1.21 -4.95
C GLU A 71 -9.42 0.30 -5.71
N ARG A 72 -8.93 -0.42 -6.73
CA ARG A 72 -9.73 -1.37 -7.51
C ARG A 72 -10.06 -2.65 -6.74
N GLY A 73 -9.14 -3.15 -5.93
CA GLY A 73 -9.31 -4.40 -5.17
C GLY A 73 -9.97 -4.24 -3.80
N ARG A 74 -10.42 -3.04 -3.43
CA ARG A 74 -11.10 -2.78 -2.14
C ARG A 74 -12.59 -3.18 -2.17
N PRO A 75 -13.13 -3.66 -1.02
CA PRO A 75 -14.55 -3.99 -0.87
C PRO A 75 -15.49 -2.77 -0.73
#